data_AF-A0A1A8ZQS8-F1
#
_entry.id   AF-A0A1A8ZQS8-F1
#
_cell.length_a   1.000
_cell.length_b   1.000
_cell.length_c   1.000
_cell.angle_alpha   90.00
_cell.angle_beta   90.00
_cell.angle_gamma   90.00
#
_symmetry.space_group_name_H-M   'P 1'
#
loop_
_entity.id
_entity.type
_entity.pdbx_description
1 polymer ?
#
loop_
_entity_poly.entity_id
_entity_poly.type
_entity_poly.pdbx_seq_one_letter_code
_entity_poly.pdbx_strand_id
1 'polypeptide(L)'
;MLGSGGQGTVHAVANRLIEGRWPAAYKEYDRTTVDRVDRPVLERLVALPGRLAEADAYLLHERTAWPVAVVERDGRLAGFLMRQVPPTFETPLRLTTRYVQKLAQVQLLLNNETYLAARDLAIDDLFRLGFLLDTARAMADFHRIGLAVGDLSPNNLLFSRGAAPRCFFLDCDAVRLDGASALPQIETTDWEVAGGGGEELATPASDAYKFTLLCVRLLAGNQSTRDPAAAQRAGADIRELVDRGLDPVPTSRPGLTEWTGPLERAIEAARTRPRIRPATLPPAPDPGIPGTASTAAGPSPAGANRPPGRPAPTRAPTRPPAASRPVTRSPRRAGAAGKVALAVVLLLCGVTRISSCVGGPHSGPAAEERSTGASDDLRRPSTAARAQAAALAEILSRSKQDRRTIAPAVEKVTRCVDPTGAAADFRQAGAGRRDVLRRVTAIETDELPHGAELRSNLVSALSHSAAADDAYSRWARAVARHGCRSSAMRGTDRKTGDRESRAATEAKQRFVALWNPVARQSGDPVLSYRDI
;
A
#
# COMPACT_ATOMS: atom_id res chain seq x y z
N MET A 1 -6.56 4.64 -19.82
CA MET A 1 -5.52 4.29 -18.83
C MET A 1 -6.18 3.76 -17.56
N LEU A 2 -5.80 2.56 -17.14
CA LEU A 2 -6.17 1.90 -15.88
C LEU A 2 -5.10 2.14 -14.80
N GLY A 3 -3.83 2.24 -15.19
CA GLY A 3 -2.71 2.46 -14.28
C GLY A 3 -1.43 2.87 -15.00
N SER A 4 -0.40 3.20 -14.22
CA SER A 4 0.94 3.56 -14.69
C SER A 4 1.98 3.12 -13.66
N GLY A 5 3.03 2.43 -14.09
CA GLY A 5 4.08 1.88 -13.24
C GLY A 5 5.48 2.28 -13.70
N GLY A 6 6.51 1.70 -13.08
CA GLY A 6 7.91 1.99 -13.40
C GLY A 6 8.36 1.55 -14.80
N GLN A 7 7.62 0.61 -15.40
CA GLN A 7 7.93 -0.02 -16.69
C GLN A 7 7.06 0.48 -17.86
N GLY A 8 5.99 1.23 -17.59
CA GLY A 8 4.99 1.52 -18.63
C GLY A 8 3.63 2.02 -18.13
N THR A 9 2.64 1.96 -19.01
CA THR A 9 1.24 2.36 -18.73
C THR A 9 0.28 1.25 -19.12
N VAL A 10 -0.80 1.09 -18.36
CA VAL A 10 -1.83 0.07 -18.61
C VAL A 10 -3.12 0.75 -19.06
N HIS A 11 -3.76 0.24 -20.11
CA HIS A 11 -4.99 0.78 -20.67
C HIS A 11 -6.06 -0.30 -20.83
N ALA A 12 -7.31 0.03 -20.58
CA ALA A 12 -8.43 -0.84 -20.96
C ALA A 12 -8.55 -0.86 -22.48
N VAL A 13 -8.76 -2.03 -23.07
CA VAL A 13 -9.03 -2.20 -24.50
C VAL A 13 -10.53 -2.40 -24.66
N ALA A 14 -11.21 -1.41 -25.24
CA ALA A 14 -12.66 -1.48 -25.45
C ALA A 14 -13.01 -2.61 -26.43
N ASN A 15 -14.14 -3.29 -26.17
CA ASN A 15 -14.73 -4.32 -27.03
C ASN A 15 -13.79 -5.50 -27.38
N ARG A 16 -12.78 -5.76 -26.55
CA ARG A 16 -11.88 -6.91 -26.70
C ARG A 16 -11.93 -7.79 -25.46
N LEU A 17 -12.17 -9.08 -25.68
CA LEU A 17 -12.11 -10.11 -24.66
C LEU A 17 -10.91 -11.03 -24.92
N ILE A 18 -10.21 -11.42 -23.87
CA ILE A 18 -9.23 -12.49 -23.84
C ILE A 18 -10.01 -13.81 -23.72
N GLU A 19 -9.73 -14.76 -24.63
CA GLU A 19 -10.41 -16.05 -24.76
C GLU A 19 -11.95 -15.97 -24.85
N GLY A 20 -12.50 -14.82 -25.27
CA GLY A 20 -13.94 -14.56 -25.25
C GLY A 20 -14.55 -14.43 -23.85
N ARG A 21 -13.74 -14.43 -22.78
CA ARG A 21 -14.19 -14.46 -21.37
C ARG A 21 -13.87 -13.16 -20.62
N TRP A 22 -12.61 -12.74 -20.60
CA TRP A 22 -12.17 -11.65 -19.70
C TRP A 22 -11.91 -10.34 -20.45
N PRO A 23 -12.32 -9.17 -19.95
CA PRO A 23 -12.00 -7.87 -20.56
C PRO A 23 -10.49 -7.68 -20.74
N ALA A 24 -10.06 -7.18 -21.90
CA ALA A 24 -8.63 -7.04 -22.21
C ALA A 24 -8.03 -5.71 -21.69
N ALA A 25 -6.79 -5.78 -21.23
CA ALA A 25 -5.92 -4.65 -20.94
C ALA A 25 -4.69 -4.69 -21.88
N TYR A 26 -4.11 -3.53 -22.13
CA TYR A 26 -2.86 -3.35 -22.87
C TYR A 26 -1.83 -2.70 -21.93
N LYS A 27 -0.72 -3.39 -21.65
CA LYS A 27 0.48 -2.80 -21.01
C LYS A 27 1.40 -2.30 -22.11
N GLU A 28 1.51 -0.98 -22.23
CA GLU A 28 2.44 -0.27 -23.12
C GLU A 28 3.75 -0.03 -22.37
N TYR A 29 4.86 -0.55 -22.89
CA TYR A 29 6.18 -0.32 -22.31
C TYR A 29 6.63 1.13 -22.50
N ASP A 30 7.36 1.64 -21.51
CA ASP A 30 8.07 2.90 -21.68
C ASP A 30 9.36 2.70 -22.50
N ARG A 31 9.89 3.80 -23.06
CA ARG A 31 11.08 3.76 -23.92
C ARG A 31 12.31 3.14 -23.26
N THR A 32 12.44 3.22 -21.93
CA THR A 32 13.59 2.65 -21.21
C THR A 32 13.42 1.17 -20.90
N THR A 33 12.19 0.66 -20.95
CA THR A 33 11.85 -0.73 -20.69
C THR A 33 11.84 -1.53 -21.98
N VAL A 34 11.21 -1.02 -23.04
CA VAL A 34 11.05 -1.72 -24.33
C VAL A 34 12.39 -2.11 -24.96
N ASP A 35 13.41 -1.26 -24.84
CA ASP A 35 14.77 -1.51 -25.35
C ASP A 35 15.53 -2.60 -24.54
N ARG A 36 14.94 -3.11 -23.45
CA ARG A 36 15.49 -4.16 -22.58
C ARG A 36 14.70 -5.47 -22.62
N VAL A 37 13.62 -5.54 -23.40
CA VAL A 37 12.78 -6.73 -23.46
C VAL A 37 13.42 -7.78 -24.36
N ASP A 38 13.70 -8.96 -23.82
CA ASP A 38 13.92 -10.16 -24.62
C ASP A 38 12.57 -10.59 -25.23
N ARG A 39 12.37 -10.21 -26.50
CA ARG A 39 11.15 -10.48 -27.25
C ARG A 39 10.88 -11.99 -27.39
N PRO A 40 11.85 -12.85 -27.81
CA PRO A 40 11.64 -14.30 -27.83
C PRO A 40 11.14 -14.89 -26.51
N VAL A 41 11.64 -14.43 -25.36
CA VAL A 41 11.13 -14.89 -24.06
C VAL A 41 9.74 -14.33 -23.75
N LEU A 42 9.42 -13.08 -24.10
CA LEU A 42 8.06 -12.56 -23.98
C LEU A 42 7.06 -13.35 -24.85
N GLU A 43 7.46 -13.74 -26.06
CA GLU A 43 6.65 -14.58 -26.95
C GLU A 43 6.47 -16.01 -26.40
N ARG A 44 7.46 -16.57 -25.70
CA ARG A 44 7.31 -17.82 -24.92
C ARG A 44 6.30 -17.67 -23.79
N LEU A 45 6.34 -16.58 -23.02
CA LEU A 45 5.35 -16.32 -21.95
C LEU A 45 3.93 -16.21 -22.53
N VAL A 46 3.76 -15.46 -23.62
CA VAL A 46 2.49 -15.34 -24.35
C VAL A 46 1.97 -16.69 -24.86
N ALA A 47 2.85 -17.56 -25.35
CA ALA A 47 2.48 -18.87 -25.86
C ALA A 47 2.23 -19.93 -24.76
N LEU A 48 2.60 -19.67 -23.49
CA LEU A 48 2.55 -20.65 -22.42
C LEU A 48 1.14 -21.22 -22.16
N PRO A 49 0.06 -20.43 -22.04
CA PRO A 49 -1.27 -20.98 -21.72
C PRO A 49 -1.73 -22.03 -22.73
N GLY A 50 -1.45 -21.83 -24.02
CA GLY A 50 -1.77 -22.78 -25.09
C GLY A 50 -0.91 -24.05 -25.13
N ARG A 51 0.04 -24.20 -24.20
CA ARG A 51 0.88 -25.41 -24.02
C ARG A 51 0.60 -26.14 -22.70
N LEU A 52 -0.16 -25.53 -21.80
CA LEU A 52 -0.54 -26.13 -20.52
C LEU A 52 -1.79 -27.00 -20.69
N ALA A 53 -2.05 -27.87 -19.69
CA ALA A 53 -3.36 -28.50 -19.56
C ALA A 53 -4.45 -27.43 -19.32
N GLU A 54 -5.68 -27.66 -19.77
CA GLU A 54 -6.77 -26.66 -19.69
C GLU A 54 -6.98 -26.13 -18.26
N ALA A 55 -6.89 -27.00 -17.25
CA ALA A 55 -7.01 -26.61 -15.85
C ALA A 55 -5.87 -25.68 -15.38
N ASP A 56 -4.64 -25.92 -15.83
CA ASP A 56 -3.47 -25.11 -15.49
C ASP A 56 -3.49 -23.76 -16.22
N ALA A 57 -3.89 -23.73 -17.50
CA ALA A 57 -4.09 -22.50 -18.26
C ALA A 57 -5.21 -21.64 -17.65
N TYR A 58 -6.34 -22.26 -17.29
CA TYR A 58 -7.44 -21.58 -16.61
C TYR A 58 -7.03 -21.02 -15.25
N LEU A 59 -6.31 -21.81 -14.44
CA LEU A 59 -5.79 -21.35 -13.15
C LEU A 59 -4.81 -20.19 -13.33
N LEU A 60 -3.87 -20.27 -14.27
CA LEU A 60 -2.91 -19.20 -14.57
C LEU A 60 -3.64 -17.89 -14.89
N HIS A 61 -4.65 -17.93 -15.76
CA HIS A 61 -5.45 -16.75 -16.07
C HIS A 61 -6.30 -16.26 -14.89
N GLU A 62 -6.95 -17.14 -14.11
CA GLU A 62 -7.69 -16.68 -12.94
C GLU A 62 -6.81 -16.09 -11.83
N ARG A 63 -5.52 -16.47 -11.77
CA ARG A 63 -4.55 -16.00 -10.78
C ARG A 63 -3.71 -14.81 -11.21
N THR A 64 -3.60 -14.47 -12.50
CA THR A 64 -2.59 -13.51 -12.98
C THR A 64 -3.09 -12.57 -14.07
N ALA A 65 -2.46 -11.40 -14.17
CA ALA A 65 -2.56 -10.51 -15.34
C ALA A 65 -1.64 -11.02 -16.48
N TRP A 66 -1.80 -12.28 -16.88
CA TRP A 66 -0.88 -12.94 -17.82
C TRP A 66 -0.79 -12.27 -19.21
N PRO A 67 0.40 -12.17 -19.82
CA PRO A 67 0.55 -11.80 -21.22
C PRO A 67 -0.11 -12.82 -22.17
N VAL A 68 -0.94 -12.37 -23.11
CA VAL A 68 -1.67 -13.24 -24.06
C VAL A 68 -1.54 -12.84 -25.53
N ALA A 69 -0.94 -11.69 -25.81
CA ALA A 69 -0.48 -11.33 -27.16
C ALA A 69 0.60 -10.25 -27.07
N VAL A 70 1.66 -10.35 -27.87
CA VAL A 70 2.57 -9.21 -28.10
C VAL A 70 1.84 -8.13 -28.90
N VAL A 71 2.08 -6.87 -28.57
CA VAL A 71 1.56 -5.71 -29.31
C VAL A 71 2.72 -4.97 -29.94
N GLU A 72 2.58 -4.72 -31.24
CA GLU A 72 3.53 -3.94 -32.03
C GLU A 72 2.95 -2.57 -32.42
N ARG A 73 3.86 -1.62 -32.65
CA ARG A 73 3.59 -0.35 -33.34
C ARG A 73 4.67 -0.19 -34.40
N ASP A 74 4.24 -0.03 -35.65
CA ASP A 74 5.12 0.14 -36.82
C ASP A 74 6.21 -0.96 -36.93
N GLY A 75 5.82 -2.22 -36.69
CA GLY A 75 6.71 -3.40 -36.72
C GLY A 75 7.71 -3.50 -35.55
N ARG A 76 7.59 -2.63 -34.54
CA ARG A 76 8.41 -2.66 -33.32
C ARG A 76 7.57 -3.08 -32.12
N LEU A 77 8.16 -3.84 -31.21
CA LEU A 77 7.55 -4.14 -29.91
C LEU A 77 7.11 -2.84 -29.23
N ALA A 78 5.87 -2.82 -28.74
CA ALA A 78 5.30 -1.70 -27.98
C ALA A 78 4.79 -2.13 -26.60
N GLY A 79 4.43 -3.41 -26.42
CA GLY A 79 3.86 -3.91 -25.18
C GLY A 79 3.20 -5.27 -25.35
N PHE A 80 2.22 -5.58 -24.51
CA PHE A 80 1.43 -6.80 -24.60
C PHE A 80 -0.03 -6.62 -24.14
N LEU A 81 -0.91 -7.46 -24.65
CA LEU A 81 -2.26 -7.63 -24.13
C LEU A 81 -2.26 -8.62 -22.96
N MET A 82 -3.11 -8.38 -21.98
CA MET A 82 -3.38 -9.22 -20.82
C MET A 82 -4.86 -9.12 -20.42
N ARG A 83 -5.34 -9.93 -19.48
CA ARG A 83 -6.67 -9.71 -18.88
C ARG A 83 -6.66 -8.47 -17.97
N GLN A 84 -7.81 -7.78 -17.86
CA GLN A 84 -8.04 -6.82 -16.80
C GLN A 84 -8.16 -7.51 -15.45
N VAL A 85 -7.76 -6.80 -14.39
CA VAL A 85 -7.98 -7.22 -13.00
C VAL A 85 -9.49 -7.40 -12.76
N PRO A 86 -9.95 -8.54 -12.21
CA PRO A 86 -11.36 -8.72 -11.88
C PRO A 86 -11.83 -7.75 -10.77
N PRO A 87 -13.08 -7.24 -10.82
CA PRO A 87 -13.62 -6.34 -9.79
C PRO A 87 -13.60 -6.89 -8.36
N THR A 88 -13.46 -8.21 -8.17
CA THR A 88 -13.29 -8.87 -6.87
C THR A 88 -11.96 -8.53 -6.17
N PHE A 89 -11.00 -7.98 -6.91
CA PHE A 89 -9.72 -7.45 -6.42
C PHE A 89 -9.72 -5.91 -6.36
N GLU A 90 -10.90 -5.28 -6.39
CA GLU A 90 -11.10 -3.92 -5.91
C GLU A 90 -11.65 -3.94 -4.48
N THR A 91 -11.26 -2.97 -3.66
CA THR A 91 -11.85 -2.73 -2.34
C THR A 91 -12.29 -1.28 -2.22
N PRO A 92 -13.46 -1.01 -1.60
CA PRO A 92 -13.74 0.30 -1.07
C PRO A 92 -12.71 0.60 0.02
N LEU A 93 -12.16 1.81 0.00
CA LEU A 93 -11.23 2.31 0.99
C LEU A 93 -11.83 3.57 1.63
N ARG A 94 -11.99 3.56 2.96
CA ARG A 94 -12.48 4.74 3.68
C ARG A 94 -11.41 5.86 3.66
N LEU A 95 -11.81 7.02 3.18
CA LEU A 95 -11.12 8.29 3.39
C LEU A 95 -11.86 9.09 4.47
N THR A 96 -11.31 10.24 4.88
CA THR A 96 -11.90 11.10 5.91
C THR A 96 -13.30 11.61 5.58
N THR A 97 -13.65 11.76 4.29
CA THR A 97 -14.90 12.36 3.83
C THR A 97 -15.73 11.49 2.88
N ARG A 98 -15.20 10.37 2.39
CA ARG A 98 -15.87 9.47 1.42
C ARG A 98 -15.18 8.12 1.33
N TYR A 99 -15.86 7.15 0.72
CA TYR A 99 -15.20 5.96 0.17
C TYR A 99 -14.62 6.25 -1.22
N VAL A 100 -13.56 5.53 -1.58
CA VAL A 100 -13.04 5.45 -2.95
C VAL A 100 -12.77 3.98 -3.30
N GLN A 101 -13.08 3.58 -4.53
CA GLN A 101 -12.64 2.26 -5.02
C GLN A 101 -11.14 2.31 -5.35
N LYS A 102 -10.45 1.23 -5.02
CA LYS A 102 -9.02 1.03 -5.23
C LYS A 102 -8.75 -0.43 -5.54
N LEU A 103 -7.73 -0.70 -6.36
CA LEU A 103 -7.12 -2.04 -6.41
C LEU A 103 -6.71 -2.44 -4.98
N ALA A 104 -7.11 -3.63 -4.58
CA ALA A 104 -6.86 -4.23 -3.28
C ALA A 104 -5.42 -4.76 -3.21
N GLN A 105 -4.44 -3.87 -3.32
CA GLN A 105 -3.01 -4.20 -3.20
C GLN A 105 -2.67 -4.61 -1.78
N VAL A 106 -1.86 -5.65 -1.63
CA VAL A 106 -1.41 -6.18 -0.32
C VAL A 106 -0.70 -5.11 0.52
N GLN A 107 -0.14 -4.07 -0.09
CA GLN A 107 0.39 -2.88 0.62
C GLN A 107 -0.61 -2.26 1.61
N LEU A 108 -1.92 -2.35 1.34
CA LEU A 108 -2.96 -1.89 2.25
C LEU A 108 -3.03 -2.74 3.53
N LEU A 109 -2.76 -4.05 3.43
CA LEU A 109 -2.82 -5.02 4.54
C LEU A 109 -1.59 -4.96 5.46
N LEU A 110 -0.43 -4.55 4.95
CA LEU A 110 0.84 -4.49 5.70
C LEU A 110 0.91 -3.25 6.63
N ASN A 111 -0.19 -2.89 7.28
CA ASN A 111 -0.30 -1.76 8.19
C ASN A 111 -0.97 -2.21 9.50
N ASN A 112 -0.79 -1.42 10.56
CA ASN A 112 -1.30 -1.77 11.89
C ASN A 112 -2.84 -1.74 11.95
N GLU A 113 -3.39 -2.39 12.98
CA GLU A 113 -4.85 -2.51 13.16
C GLU A 113 -5.57 -1.15 13.21
N THR A 114 -4.92 -0.11 13.73
CA THR A 114 -5.46 1.26 13.74
C THR A 114 -5.64 1.82 12.33
N TYR A 115 -4.68 1.61 11.42
CA TYR A 115 -4.83 1.97 10.01
C TYR A 115 -5.94 1.14 9.36
N LEU A 116 -5.93 -0.19 9.55
CA LEU A 116 -6.89 -1.10 8.93
C LEU A 116 -8.34 -0.73 9.31
N ALA A 117 -8.60 -0.52 10.60
CA ALA A 117 -9.88 -0.03 11.12
C ALA A 117 -10.26 1.36 10.56
N ALA A 118 -9.32 2.32 10.52
CA ALA A 118 -9.57 3.65 9.94
C ALA A 118 -9.86 3.62 8.43
N ARG A 119 -9.51 2.53 7.73
CA ARG A 119 -9.75 2.31 6.30
C ARG A 119 -10.95 1.42 5.98
N ASP A 120 -11.63 0.90 7.00
CA ASP A 120 -12.69 -0.11 6.88
C ASP A 120 -12.20 -1.42 6.22
N LEU A 121 -10.94 -1.77 6.50
CA LEU A 121 -10.31 -3.04 6.16
C LEU A 121 -10.43 -3.97 7.37
N ALA A 122 -11.57 -4.64 7.49
CA ALA A 122 -11.79 -5.68 8.50
C ALA A 122 -10.98 -6.93 8.13
N ILE A 123 -9.80 -7.07 8.74
CA ILE A 123 -8.81 -8.12 8.46
C ILE A 123 -8.44 -8.78 9.79
N ASP A 124 -8.93 -9.99 10.03
CA ASP A 124 -8.57 -10.79 11.20
C ASP A 124 -7.48 -11.83 10.85
N ASP A 125 -6.98 -12.54 11.86
CA ASP A 125 -5.94 -13.55 11.64
C ASP A 125 -6.43 -14.72 10.78
N LEU A 126 -7.73 -15.01 10.79
CA LEU A 126 -8.34 -16.00 9.90
C LEU A 126 -8.23 -15.57 8.42
N PHE A 127 -8.49 -14.29 8.11
CA PHE A 127 -8.23 -13.73 6.79
C PHE A 127 -6.73 -13.80 6.44
N ARG A 128 -5.85 -13.38 7.35
CA ARG A 128 -4.39 -13.35 7.10
C ARG A 128 -3.86 -14.74 6.74
N LEU A 129 -4.21 -15.75 7.54
CA LEU A 129 -3.79 -17.14 7.33
C LEU A 129 -4.43 -17.75 6.07
N GLY A 130 -5.72 -17.48 5.82
CA GLY A 130 -6.39 -17.90 4.59
C GLY A 130 -5.76 -17.33 3.33
N PHE A 131 -5.35 -16.05 3.37
CA PHE A 131 -4.69 -15.39 2.24
C PHE A 131 -3.27 -15.93 2.01
N LEU A 132 -2.53 -16.23 3.08
CA LEU A 132 -1.22 -16.88 2.99
C LEU A 132 -1.35 -18.29 2.39
N LEU A 133 -2.33 -19.09 2.82
CA LEU A 133 -2.58 -20.43 2.26
C LEU A 133 -2.91 -20.38 0.77
N ASP A 134 -3.78 -19.46 0.37
CA ASP A 134 -4.18 -19.30 -1.03
C ASP A 134 -3.01 -18.82 -1.93
N THR A 135 -2.18 -17.91 -1.40
CA THR A 135 -0.96 -17.42 -2.08
C THR A 135 0.10 -18.51 -2.18
N ALA A 136 0.34 -19.28 -1.11
CA ALA A 136 1.30 -20.38 -1.08
C ALA A 136 0.96 -21.44 -2.14
N ARG A 137 -0.31 -21.86 -2.19
CA ARG A 137 -0.80 -22.81 -3.20
C ARG A 137 -0.63 -22.28 -4.62
N ALA A 138 -1.03 -21.02 -4.88
CA ALA A 138 -0.87 -20.44 -6.21
C ALA A 138 0.61 -20.37 -6.66
N MET A 139 1.54 -20.04 -5.76
CA MET A 139 2.97 -20.06 -6.07
C MET A 139 3.52 -21.47 -6.25
N ALA A 140 3.07 -22.45 -5.46
CA ALA A 140 3.43 -23.85 -5.64
C ALA A 140 2.95 -24.40 -7.00
N ASP A 141 1.75 -24.03 -7.43
CA ASP A 141 1.24 -24.34 -8.77
C ASP A 141 2.09 -23.71 -9.88
N PHE A 142 2.54 -22.46 -9.71
CA PHE A 142 3.46 -21.81 -10.65
C PHE A 142 4.82 -22.53 -10.71
N HIS A 143 5.40 -22.85 -9.54
CA HIS A 143 6.69 -23.56 -9.46
C HIS A 143 6.61 -24.95 -10.13
N ARG A 144 5.48 -25.65 -9.99
CA ARG A 144 5.21 -26.93 -10.66
C ARG A 144 5.22 -26.82 -12.20
N ILE A 145 4.78 -25.70 -12.77
CA ILE A 145 4.75 -25.47 -14.23
C ILE A 145 5.96 -24.69 -14.76
N GLY A 146 7.08 -24.68 -14.01
CA GLY A 146 8.35 -24.07 -14.45
C GLY A 146 8.40 -22.54 -14.32
N LEU A 147 7.42 -21.93 -13.66
CA LEU A 147 7.36 -20.49 -13.41
C LEU A 147 7.90 -20.12 -12.03
N ALA A 148 8.64 -19.01 -11.95
CA ALA A 148 8.98 -18.34 -10.70
C ALA A 148 8.63 -16.85 -10.79
N VAL A 149 8.00 -16.32 -9.73
CA VAL A 149 7.34 -15.01 -9.71
C VAL A 149 8.34 -13.86 -9.79
N GLY A 150 9.47 -13.96 -9.08
CA GLY A 150 10.55 -12.98 -9.12
C GLY A 150 10.27 -11.74 -8.27
N ASP A 151 9.48 -10.79 -8.78
CA ASP A 151 9.14 -9.55 -8.06
C ASP A 151 7.85 -9.68 -7.25
N LEU A 152 7.82 -10.69 -6.36
CA LEU A 152 6.78 -10.80 -5.35
C LEU A 152 6.88 -9.61 -4.38
N SER A 153 5.90 -8.72 -4.47
CA SER A 153 5.89 -7.46 -3.74
C SER A 153 4.46 -7.03 -3.37
N PRO A 154 4.28 -6.09 -2.43
CA PRO A 154 2.97 -5.75 -1.90
C PRO A 154 2.16 -4.86 -2.86
N ASN A 155 2.79 -4.37 -3.94
CA ASN A 155 2.13 -3.64 -5.02
C ASN A 155 1.73 -4.57 -6.18
N ASN A 156 2.49 -5.65 -6.39
CA ASN A 156 2.29 -6.61 -7.47
C ASN A 156 1.35 -7.76 -7.09
N LEU A 157 0.95 -7.85 -5.81
CA LEU A 157 -0.01 -8.84 -5.31
C LEU A 157 -1.30 -8.14 -4.85
N LEU A 158 -2.44 -8.62 -5.33
CA LEU A 158 -3.77 -8.20 -4.91
C LEU A 158 -4.45 -9.25 -4.03
N PHE A 159 -5.35 -8.81 -3.15
CA PHE A 159 -6.22 -9.65 -2.33
C PHE A 159 -7.70 -9.46 -2.70
N SER A 160 -8.51 -10.50 -2.57
CA SER A 160 -9.98 -10.37 -2.59
C SER A 160 -10.56 -10.38 -1.17
N ARG A 161 -11.73 -9.75 -0.98
CA ARG A 161 -12.45 -9.69 0.32
C ARG A 161 -13.56 -10.75 0.45
N GLY A 162 -13.48 -11.84 -0.32
CA GLY A 162 -14.45 -12.94 -0.23
C GLY A 162 -14.34 -13.73 1.08
N ALA A 163 -15.33 -14.59 1.34
CA ALA A 163 -15.33 -15.48 2.52
C ALA A 163 -14.10 -16.40 2.58
N ALA A 164 -13.56 -16.76 1.41
CA ALA A 164 -12.18 -17.21 1.26
C ALA A 164 -11.42 -16.11 0.49
N PRO A 165 -10.34 -15.53 1.06
CA PRO A 165 -9.52 -14.56 0.35
C PRO A 165 -8.77 -15.24 -0.80
N ARG A 166 -8.59 -14.50 -1.89
CA ARG A 166 -7.83 -14.95 -3.07
C ARG A 166 -6.68 -14.02 -3.36
N CYS A 167 -5.57 -14.55 -3.86
CA CYS A 167 -4.47 -13.79 -4.44
C CYS A 167 -4.66 -13.56 -5.95
N PHE A 168 -4.13 -12.43 -6.45
CA PHE A 168 -4.00 -12.17 -7.88
C PHE A 168 -2.70 -11.39 -8.17
N PHE A 169 -1.89 -11.90 -9.11
CA PHE A 169 -0.56 -11.36 -9.43
C PHE A 169 -0.61 -10.39 -10.61
N LEU A 170 0.15 -9.31 -10.52
CA LEU A 170 0.37 -8.29 -11.54
C LEU A 170 1.79 -8.39 -12.12
N ASP A 171 2.07 -7.59 -13.16
CA ASP A 171 3.39 -7.41 -13.78
C ASP A 171 4.10 -8.75 -14.13
N CYS A 172 3.30 -9.67 -14.69
CA CYS A 172 3.72 -11.05 -15.00
C CYS A 172 4.69 -11.17 -16.18
N ASP A 173 5.09 -10.07 -16.80
CA ASP A 173 6.19 -9.95 -17.76
C ASP A 173 7.59 -9.97 -17.12
N ALA A 174 7.68 -9.82 -15.79
CA ALA A 174 8.91 -10.05 -15.03
C ALA A 174 9.09 -11.51 -14.57
N VAL A 175 8.07 -12.37 -14.75
CA VAL A 175 8.09 -13.79 -14.36
C VAL A 175 9.18 -14.55 -15.14
N ARG A 176 9.84 -15.48 -14.47
CA ARG A 176 10.85 -16.36 -15.07
C ARG A 176 10.21 -17.70 -15.45
N LEU A 177 10.46 -18.15 -16.69
CA LEU A 177 9.97 -19.41 -17.25
C LEU A 177 11.15 -20.27 -17.68
N ASP A 178 11.32 -21.45 -17.08
CA ASP A 178 12.41 -22.39 -17.33
C ASP A 178 13.81 -21.72 -17.26
N GLY A 179 14.02 -20.85 -16.26
CA GLY A 179 15.26 -20.11 -16.10
C GLY A 179 15.46 -18.91 -17.05
N ALA A 180 14.53 -18.61 -17.95
CA ALA A 180 14.58 -17.44 -18.85
C ALA A 180 13.61 -16.33 -18.42
N SER A 181 13.99 -15.06 -18.64
CA SER A 181 13.16 -13.89 -18.31
C SER A 181 13.09 -12.90 -19.47
N ALA A 182 11.90 -12.33 -19.70
CA ALA A 182 11.71 -11.31 -20.75
C ALA A 182 12.31 -9.95 -20.36
N LEU A 183 12.57 -9.72 -19.08
CA LEU A 183 13.17 -8.49 -18.55
C LEU A 183 14.29 -8.85 -17.56
N PRO A 184 15.28 -7.95 -17.35
CA PRO A 184 16.27 -8.12 -16.29
C PRO A 184 15.58 -8.23 -14.92
N GLN A 185 15.96 -9.25 -14.14
CA GLN A 185 15.41 -9.43 -12.80
C GLN A 185 15.80 -8.27 -11.89
N ILE A 186 14.80 -7.72 -11.20
CA ILE A 186 14.93 -6.63 -10.25
C ILE A 186 14.07 -6.95 -9.03
N GLU A 187 14.46 -6.43 -7.88
CA GLU A 187 13.68 -6.57 -6.65
C GLU A 187 13.02 -5.25 -6.28
N THR A 188 11.76 -5.31 -5.86
CA THR A 188 11.15 -4.22 -5.10
C THR A 188 11.99 -3.90 -3.87
N THR A 189 12.26 -2.61 -3.63
CA THR A 189 13.05 -2.17 -2.47
C THR A 189 12.42 -2.62 -1.15
N ASP A 190 13.26 -3.03 -0.20
CA ASP A 190 12.90 -3.66 1.07
C ASP A 190 12.27 -5.07 0.92
N TRP A 191 12.29 -5.67 -0.27
CA TRP A 191 11.89 -7.06 -0.53
C TRP A 191 13.05 -7.92 -1.06
N GLU A 192 14.28 -7.43 -0.89
CA GLU A 192 15.50 -8.09 -1.34
C GLU A 192 15.81 -9.36 -0.54
N VAL A 193 16.25 -10.39 -1.25
CA VAL A 193 16.72 -11.65 -0.66
C VAL A 193 17.95 -11.44 0.23
N ALA A 194 18.08 -12.25 1.29
CA ALA A 194 19.14 -12.09 2.29
C ALA A 194 20.57 -12.35 1.76
N GLY A 195 20.72 -13.04 0.62
CA GLY A 195 22.00 -13.49 0.04
C GLY A 195 22.93 -12.41 -0.53
N GLY A 196 22.89 -11.17 -0.04
CA GLY A 196 23.89 -10.14 -0.31
C GLY A 196 24.05 -9.73 -1.79
N GLY A 197 23.01 -9.88 -2.61
CA GLY A 197 23.04 -9.56 -4.05
C GLY A 197 23.76 -10.59 -4.93
N GLY A 198 24.27 -11.70 -4.37
CA GLY A 198 24.84 -12.83 -5.11
C GLY A 198 23.86 -13.99 -5.35
N GLU A 199 22.69 -13.97 -4.71
CA GLU A 199 21.63 -14.97 -4.92
C GLU A 199 20.93 -14.77 -6.27
N GLU A 200 20.66 -15.87 -6.98
CA GLU A 200 19.93 -15.84 -8.23
C GLU A 200 18.43 -15.57 -8.02
N LEU A 201 17.96 -14.47 -8.63
CA LEU A 201 16.59 -13.98 -8.53
C LEU A 201 15.61 -14.74 -9.42
N ALA A 202 14.33 -14.69 -9.05
CA ALA A 202 13.24 -15.42 -9.70
C ALA A 202 13.53 -16.92 -9.82
N THR A 203 14.01 -17.48 -8.72
CA THR A 203 14.12 -18.92 -8.45
C THR A 203 13.08 -19.31 -7.38
N PRO A 204 12.67 -20.60 -7.30
CA PRO A 204 11.76 -21.06 -6.25
C PRO A 204 12.21 -20.72 -4.82
N ALA A 205 13.52 -20.71 -4.56
CA ALA A 205 14.10 -20.35 -3.27
C ALA A 205 14.04 -18.83 -2.97
N SER A 206 14.23 -17.97 -3.98
CA SER A 206 14.05 -16.52 -3.83
C SER A 206 12.57 -16.15 -3.63
N ASP A 207 11.67 -16.85 -4.32
CA ASP A 207 10.22 -16.73 -4.16
C ASP A 207 9.77 -17.17 -2.75
N ALA A 208 10.31 -18.29 -2.25
CA ALA A 208 10.03 -18.78 -0.89
C ALA A 208 10.46 -17.78 0.19
N TYR A 209 11.61 -17.12 0.01
CA TYR A 209 12.05 -16.04 0.90
C TYR A 209 11.08 -14.85 0.89
N LYS A 210 10.65 -14.39 -0.30
CA LYS A 210 9.69 -13.28 -0.42
C LYS A 210 8.30 -13.64 0.10
N PHE A 211 7.87 -14.89 -0.05
CA PHE A 211 6.65 -15.39 0.59
C PHE A 211 6.79 -15.38 2.11
N THR A 212 7.97 -15.72 2.64
CA THR A 212 8.25 -15.64 4.09
C THR A 212 8.23 -14.20 4.60
N LEU A 213 8.80 -13.24 3.87
CA LEU A 213 8.67 -11.81 4.17
C LEU A 213 7.19 -11.36 4.16
N LEU A 214 6.39 -11.81 3.18
CA LEU A 214 4.95 -11.55 3.15
C LEU A 214 4.25 -12.10 4.39
N CYS A 215 4.55 -13.33 4.80
CA CYS A 215 4.01 -13.96 6.01
C CYS A 215 4.29 -13.11 7.26
N VAL A 216 5.57 -12.79 7.52
CA VAL A 216 6.03 -11.99 8.66
C VAL A 216 5.35 -10.61 8.69
N ARG A 217 5.35 -9.91 7.55
CA ARG A 217 4.84 -8.53 7.44
C ARG A 217 3.32 -8.45 7.58
N LEU A 218 2.60 -9.45 7.05
CA LEU A 218 1.14 -9.53 7.13
C LEU A 218 0.67 -9.87 8.55
N LEU A 219 1.36 -10.78 9.25
CA LEU A 219 1.07 -11.13 10.64
C LEU A 219 1.45 -10.01 11.63
N ALA A 220 2.49 -9.22 11.31
CA ALA A 220 2.90 -8.04 12.08
C ALA A 220 2.04 -6.79 11.83
N GLY A 221 1.38 -6.68 10.68
CA GLY A 221 0.78 -5.41 10.23
C GLY A 221 1.84 -4.32 10.00
N ASN A 222 2.98 -4.66 9.40
CA ASN A 222 4.13 -3.78 9.26
C ASN A 222 4.79 -3.96 7.87
N GLN A 223 5.07 -2.85 7.18
CA GLN A 223 5.56 -2.87 5.79
C GLN A 223 7.01 -3.35 5.63
N SER A 224 7.85 -3.18 6.65
CA SER A 224 9.31 -3.36 6.53
C SER A 224 9.91 -4.41 7.47
N THR A 225 9.21 -4.82 8.54
CA THR A 225 9.77 -5.79 9.50
C THR A 225 10.22 -7.09 8.84
N ARG A 226 11.32 -7.65 9.35
CA ARG A 226 11.82 -9.00 9.06
C ARG A 226 11.89 -9.86 10.34
N ASP A 227 11.26 -9.39 11.43
CA ASP A 227 11.28 -10.06 12.74
C ASP A 227 10.37 -11.30 12.75
N PRO A 228 10.92 -12.52 12.90
CA PRO A 228 10.14 -13.74 12.94
C PRO A 228 9.25 -13.87 14.19
N ALA A 229 9.40 -13.02 15.22
CA ALA A 229 8.49 -13.00 16.37
C ALA A 229 7.03 -12.75 15.98
N ALA A 230 6.80 -12.02 14.88
CA ALA A 230 5.47 -11.80 14.31
C ALA A 230 4.71 -13.10 13.99
N ALA A 231 5.43 -14.18 13.66
CA ALA A 231 4.83 -15.47 13.31
C ALA A 231 4.27 -16.24 14.51
N GLN A 232 4.70 -15.93 15.74
CA GLN A 232 4.30 -16.67 16.95
C GLN A 232 2.78 -16.68 17.16
N ARG A 233 2.06 -15.62 16.75
CA ARG A 233 0.58 -15.53 16.84
C ARG A 233 -0.15 -16.63 16.04
N ALA A 234 0.50 -17.13 14.99
CA ALA A 234 0.00 -18.16 14.08
C ALA A 234 0.33 -19.60 14.51
N GLY A 235 1.15 -19.79 15.55
CA GLY A 235 1.53 -21.10 16.09
C GLY A 235 2.99 -21.49 15.79
N ALA A 236 3.44 -22.56 16.45
CA ALA A 236 4.84 -23.02 16.40
C ALA A 236 5.25 -23.45 14.98
N ASP A 237 4.44 -24.26 14.29
CA ASP A 237 4.72 -24.75 12.94
C ASP A 237 4.97 -23.59 11.94
N ILE A 238 4.18 -22.52 12.03
CA ILE A 238 4.32 -21.33 11.17
C ILE A 238 5.57 -20.53 11.56
N ARG A 239 5.91 -20.47 12.86
CA ARG A 239 7.12 -19.83 13.33
C ARG A 239 8.39 -20.55 12.84
N GLU A 240 8.41 -21.88 12.90
CA GLU A 240 9.53 -22.71 12.41
C GLU A 240 9.76 -22.52 10.89
N LEU A 241 8.68 -22.56 10.10
CA LEU A 241 8.74 -22.29 8.66
C LEU A 241 9.23 -20.87 8.36
N VAL A 242 8.86 -19.89 9.17
CA VAL A 242 9.36 -18.51 9.05
C VAL A 242 10.85 -18.41 9.37
N ASP A 243 11.32 -19.06 10.44
CA ASP A 243 12.75 -19.06 10.79
C ASP A 243 13.60 -19.69 9.66
N ARG A 244 13.18 -20.84 9.12
CA ARG A 244 13.83 -21.49 7.97
C ARG A 244 13.68 -20.70 6.67
N GLY A 245 12.56 -20.02 6.45
CA GLY A 245 12.28 -19.24 5.24
C GLY A 245 13.05 -17.93 5.14
N LEU A 246 13.52 -17.39 6.27
CA LEU A 246 14.40 -16.22 6.32
C LEU A 246 15.90 -16.58 6.26
N ASP A 247 16.26 -17.86 6.17
CA ASP A 247 17.64 -18.33 6.11
C ASP A 247 18.39 -17.71 4.90
N PRO A 248 19.62 -17.18 5.08
CA PRO A 248 20.40 -16.63 3.97
C PRO A 248 20.78 -17.68 2.91
N VAL A 249 20.84 -18.97 3.26
CA VAL A 249 21.14 -20.08 2.35
C VAL A 249 19.87 -20.50 1.58
N PRO A 250 19.81 -20.35 0.24
CA PRO A 250 18.59 -20.59 -0.53
C PRO A 250 18.05 -22.03 -0.41
N THR A 251 18.94 -23.03 -0.27
CA THR A 251 18.57 -24.45 -0.17
C THR A 251 18.02 -24.86 1.21
N SER A 252 18.13 -24.03 2.24
CA SER A 252 17.57 -24.28 3.57
C SER A 252 16.08 -23.93 3.68
N ARG A 253 15.57 -23.13 2.74
CA ARG A 253 14.23 -22.53 2.82
C ARG A 253 13.12 -23.53 2.46
N PRO A 254 12.01 -23.57 3.21
CA PRO A 254 10.88 -24.46 2.92
C PRO A 254 10.21 -24.09 1.59
N GLY A 255 9.98 -25.10 0.75
CA GLY A 255 9.24 -24.93 -0.50
C GLY A 255 7.77 -24.60 -0.25
N LEU A 256 7.11 -23.90 -1.18
CA LEU A 256 5.76 -23.34 -0.99
C LEU A 256 4.70 -24.39 -0.63
N THR A 257 4.84 -25.63 -1.11
CA THR A 257 3.98 -26.76 -0.74
C THR A 257 4.03 -27.10 0.76
N GLU A 258 5.21 -26.99 1.39
CA GLU A 258 5.45 -27.34 2.79
C GLU A 258 4.62 -26.47 3.75
N TRP A 259 4.32 -25.23 3.36
CA TRP A 259 3.46 -24.30 4.12
C TRP A 259 1.99 -24.70 4.20
N THR A 260 1.51 -25.56 3.28
CA THR A 260 0.08 -25.83 3.08
C THR A 260 -0.57 -26.43 4.34
N GLY A 261 -0.04 -27.56 4.84
CA GLY A 261 -0.59 -28.24 6.02
C GLY A 261 -0.49 -27.43 7.32
N PRO A 262 0.66 -26.81 7.64
CA PRO A 262 0.79 -25.87 8.76
C PRO A 262 -0.20 -24.71 8.71
N LEU A 263 -0.42 -24.09 7.54
CA LEU A 263 -1.38 -22.99 7.39
C LEU A 263 -2.83 -23.47 7.54
N GLU A 264 -3.18 -24.66 7.05
CA GLU A 264 -4.50 -25.29 7.30
C GLU A 264 -4.75 -25.53 8.79
N ARG A 265 -3.76 -26.06 9.52
CA ARG A 265 -3.85 -26.25 10.99
C ARG A 265 -3.98 -24.90 11.72
N ALA A 266 -3.21 -23.90 11.31
CA ALA A 266 -3.30 -22.56 11.89
C ALA A 266 -4.67 -21.89 11.64
N ILE A 267 -5.27 -22.09 10.46
CA ILE A 267 -6.62 -21.63 10.12
C ILE A 267 -7.66 -22.30 11.03
N GLU A 268 -7.57 -23.62 11.23
CA GLU A 268 -8.53 -24.33 12.08
C GLU A 268 -8.38 -23.94 13.57
N ALA A 269 -7.15 -23.80 14.06
CA ALA A 269 -6.88 -23.25 15.38
C ALA A 269 -7.37 -21.79 15.53
N ALA A 270 -7.35 -20.98 14.47
CA ALA A 270 -7.89 -19.62 14.48
C ALA A 270 -9.43 -19.58 14.49
N ARG A 271 -10.12 -20.61 13.95
CA ARG A 271 -11.58 -20.74 14.00
C ARG A 271 -12.11 -21.14 15.37
N THR A 272 -11.38 -22.00 16.09
CA THR A 272 -11.78 -22.49 17.41
C THR A 272 -11.47 -21.51 18.55
N ARG A 273 -10.58 -20.54 18.34
CA ARG A 273 -10.34 -19.44 19.28
C ARG A 273 -11.61 -18.59 19.45
N PRO A 274 -12.06 -18.30 20.70
CA PRO A 274 -13.18 -17.40 20.94
C PRO A 274 -12.91 -16.03 20.31
N ARG A 275 -13.75 -15.61 19.36
CA ARG A 275 -13.74 -14.26 18.82
C ARG A 275 -14.17 -13.29 19.92
N ILE A 276 -13.20 -12.71 20.63
CA ILE A 276 -13.43 -11.53 21.47
C ILE A 276 -13.94 -10.44 20.54
N ARG A 277 -15.24 -10.15 20.60
CA ARG A 277 -15.83 -9.04 19.85
C ARG A 277 -15.11 -7.77 20.31
N PRO A 278 -14.57 -6.94 19.39
CA PRO A 278 -14.22 -5.57 19.75
C PRO A 278 -15.45 -4.94 20.41
N ALA A 279 -15.26 -4.26 21.54
CA ALA A 279 -16.35 -3.54 22.19
C ALA A 279 -16.96 -2.61 21.13
N THR A 280 -18.24 -2.83 20.81
CA THR A 280 -18.93 -2.04 19.81
C THR A 280 -18.92 -0.60 20.30
N LEU A 281 -18.12 0.26 19.66
CA LEU A 281 -18.19 1.70 19.90
C LEU A 281 -19.66 2.09 19.73
N PRO A 282 -20.30 2.69 20.75
CA PRO A 282 -21.70 3.07 20.64
C PRO A 282 -21.86 3.97 19.41
N PRO A 283 -22.95 3.82 18.65
CA PRO A 283 -23.19 4.67 17.49
C PRO A 283 -23.08 6.12 17.92
N ALA A 284 -22.26 6.90 17.20
CA ALA A 284 -22.13 8.32 17.47
C ALA A 284 -23.53 8.96 17.42
N PRO A 285 -23.90 9.83 18.38
CA PRO A 285 -25.22 10.44 18.39
C PRO A 285 -25.46 11.19 17.09
N ASP A 286 -26.59 10.88 16.45
CA ASP A 286 -27.02 11.52 15.21
C ASP A 286 -27.17 13.03 15.45
N PRO A 287 -26.77 13.92 14.51
CA PRO A 287 -26.96 15.36 14.67
C PRO A 287 -28.46 15.69 14.71
N GLY A 288 -28.98 15.84 15.92
CA GLY A 288 -30.43 15.90 16.17
C GLY A 288 -31.13 16.98 15.35
N ILE A 289 -32.07 16.54 14.50
CA ILE A 289 -33.10 17.41 13.93
C ILE A 289 -34.03 17.81 15.08
N PRO A 290 -34.30 19.11 15.33
CA PRO A 290 -35.26 19.54 16.35
C PRO A 290 -36.64 18.92 16.10
N GLY A 291 -37.15 18.19 17.09
CA GLY A 291 -38.29 17.29 16.89
C GLY A 291 -39.63 18.00 16.69
N THR A 292 -40.46 17.41 15.84
CA THR A 292 -41.92 17.55 15.92
C THR A 292 -42.49 16.37 16.68
N ALA A 293 -43.32 16.64 17.69
CA ALA A 293 -43.93 15.60 18.50
C ALA A 293 -44.98 14.80 17.73
N SER A 294 -45.08 13.50 17.99
CA SER A 294 -46.30 12.73 17.70
C SER A 294 -46.52 11.64 18.74
N THR A 295 -47.79 11.40 19.04
CA THR A 295 -48.27 10.76 20.28
C THR A 295 -48.44 9.25 20.12
N ALA A 296 -48.57 8.54 21.25
CA ALA A 296 -48.54 7.07 21.31
C ALA A 296 -49.84 6.34 20.90
N ALA A 297 -49.63 5.11 20.41
CA ALA A 297 -50.44 3.88 20.62
C ALA A 297 -51.93 3.78 20.18
N GLY A 298 -52.24 2.75 19.39
CA GLY A 298 -53.60 2.23 19.12
C GLY A 298 -53.58 1.06 18.11
N PRO A 299 -54.38 -0.03 18.27
CA PRO A 299 -54.09 -1.33 17.64
C PRO A 299 -54.85 -1.64 16.32
N SER A 300 -54.41 -2.70 15.62
CA SER A 300 -55.04 -3.28 14.42
C SER A 300 -56.39 -3.97 14.69
N PRO A 301 -57.23 -4.11 13.64
CA PRO A 301 -57.69 -5.46 13.28
C PRO A 301 -57.67 -5.74 11.76
N ALA A 302 -57.96 -7.01 11.39
CA ALA A 302 -57.89 -7.54 10.03
C ALA A 302 -59.17 -7.34 9.20
N GLY A 303 -59.09 -7.48 7.87
CA GLY A 303 -60.27 -7.47 6.98
C GLY A 303 -59.96 -7.70 5.49
N ALA A 304 -60.55 -8.74 4.91
CA ALA A 304 -60.36 -9.26 3.55
C ALA A 304 -60.78 -8.32 2.39
N ASN A 305 -60.11 -8.40 1.22
CA ASN A 305 -60.68 -8.96 -0.03
C ASN A 305 -59.82 -8.75 -1.31
N ARG A 306 -60.14 -9.53 -2.36
CA ARG A 306 -59.60 -9.63 -3.74
C ARG A 306 -60.79 -9.99 -4.66
N PRO A 307 -60.74 -10.07 -6.03
CA PRO A 307 -60.09 -9.33 -7.14
C PRO A 307 -61.15 -8.42 -7.86
N PRO A 308 -61.15 -8.05 -9.19
CA PRO A 308 -60.20 -8.11 -10.34
C PRO A 308 -59.93 -6.70 -10.99
N GLY A 309 -59.31 -6.49 -12.16
CA GLY A 309 -58.42 -7.35 -13.00
C GLY A 309 -58.49 -7.11 -14.54
N ARG A 310 -57.41 -6.55 -15.16
CA ARG A 310 -57.13 -6.38 -16.63
C ARG A 310 -58.02 -5.37 -17.42
N PRO A 311 -57.67 -4.95 -18.67
CA PRO A 311 -56.57 -5.38 -19.56
C PRO A 311 -55.59 -4.27 -20.05
N ALA A 312 -54.58 -4.69 -20.82
CA ALA A 312 -53.62 -3.83 -21.53
C ALA A 312 -53.92 -3.77 -23.05
N PRO A 313 -53.45 -2.75 -23.79
CA PRO A 313 -53.53 -2.70 -25.26
C PRO A 313 -52.22 -3.11 -25.97
N THR A 314 -52.34 -3.31 -27.29
CA THR A 314 -51.44 -4.12 -28.13
C THR A 314 -50.52 -3.29 -29.03
N ARG A 315 -49.50 -3.95 -29.62
CA ARG A 315 -48.42 -3.41 -30.46
C ARG A 315 -48.80 -3.32 -31.96
N ALA A 316 -48.13 -2.39 -32.66
CA ALA A 316 -47.64 -2.40 -34.07
C ALA A 316 -48.24 -1.34 -35.04
N PRO A 317 -47.73 -1.16 -36.28
CA PRO A 317 -46.44 -0.49 -36.60
C PRO A 317 -46.53 0.52 -37.79
N THR A 318 -45.55 1.44 -37.99
CA THR A 318 -45.05 1.88 -39.34
C THR A 318 -43.89 2.92 -39.37
N ARG A 319 -43.14 2.86 -40.49
CA ARG A 319 -42.06 3.67 -41.15
C ARG A 319 -41.60 5.08 -40.68
N PRO A 320 -40.40 5.53 -41.13
CA PRO A 320 -39.74 6.80 -40.73
C PRO A 320 -39.90 7.96 -41.74
N PRO A 321 -39.53 9.20 -41.36
CA PRO A 321 -39.21 10.30 -42.27
C PRO A 321 -37.69 10.48 -42.45
N ALA A 322 -37.30 11.17 -43.52
CA ALA A 322 -35.91 11.30 -43.99
C ALA A 322 -35.31 12.71 -43.81
N ALA A 323 -33.98 12.75 -43.88
CA ALA A 323 -33.11 13.82 -44.40
C ALA A 323 -33.45 15.31 -44.14
N SER A 324 -32.55 15.98 -43.43
CA SER A 324 -32.21 17.39 -43.70
C SER A 324 -30.72 17.67 -43.43
N ARG A 325 -30.02 18.22 -44.43
CA ARG A 325 -28.75 18.97 -44.28
C ARG A 325 -29.12 20.46 -44.37
N PRO A 326 -28.37 21.38 -43.72
CA PRO A 326 -27.36 22.08 -44.53
C PRO A 326 -26.05 22.47 -43.81
N VAL A 327 -25.00 22.58 -44.63
CA VAL A 327 -23.93 23.61 -44.62
C VAL A 327 -23.04 23.76 -43.36
N THR A 328 -21.83 23.22 -43.52
CA THR A 328 -20.50 23.70 -43.05
C THR A 328 -20.39 24.92 -42.12
N ARG A 329 -19.69 24.73 -41.00
CA ARG A 329 -18.65 25.67 -40.51
C ARG A 329 -17.63 24.95 -39.64
N SER A 330 -16.36 25.01 -40.03
CA SER A 330 -15.23 24.54 -39.23
C SER A 330 -14.80 25.57 -38.19
N PRO A 331 -14.45 25.15 -36.96
CA PRO A 331 -13.42 25.82 -36.18
C PRO A 331 -12.21 24.91 -35.92
N ARG A 332 -11.06 25.57 -35.73
CA ARG A 332 -9.76 24.94 -35.48
C ARG A 332 -9.64 24.43 -34.05
N ARG A 333 -8.81 23.38 -33.89
CA ARG A 333 -7.93 23.08 -32.74
C ARG A 333 -8.33 23.62 -31.35
N ALA A 334 -8.78 22.72 -30.48
CA ALA A 334 -8.44 22.76 -29.06
C ALA A 334 -8.24 21.32 -28.56
N GLY A 335 -7.06 21.02 -28.01
CA GLY A 335 -6.69 19.65 -27.62
C GLY A 335 -7.30 19.27 -26.27
N ALA A 336 -8.17 18.25 -26.25
CA ALA A 336 -8.69 17.66 -25.03
C ALA A 336 -7.71 16.62 -24.43
N ALA A 337 -6.60 17.11 -23.88
CA ALA A 337 -5.84 16.35 -22.88
C ALA A 337 -6.42 16.65 -21.48
N GLY A 338 -6.49 15.74 -20.53
CA GLY A 338 -6.03 14.35 -20.48
C GLY A 338 -5.96 13.97 -19.00
N LYS A 339 -7.00 13.30 -18.48
CA LYS A 339 -7.21 13.21 -17.03
C LYS A 339 -6.28 12.18 -16.37
N VAL A 340 -5.38 12.71 -15.53
CA VAL A 340 -4.81 12.14 -14.28
C VAL A 340 -4.01 10.83 -14.38
N ALA A 341 -2.71 10.94 -14.07
CA ALA A 341 -1.93 9.88 -13.43
C ALA A 341 -1.69 10.24 -11.95
N LEU A 342 -1.83 9.27 -11.04
CA LEU A 342 -1.68 9.46 -9.59
C LEU A 342 -0.92 8.29 -8.94
N ALA A 343 0.39 8.43 -8.87
CA ALA A 343 1.34 7.79 -7.94
C ALA A 343 2.62 8.65 -8.05
N VAL A 344 3.24 9.16 -6.99
CA VAL A 344 3.91 8.38 -5.91
C VAL A 344 3.81 9.06 -4.52
N VAL A 345 3.10 10.19 -4.38
CA VAL A 345 3.30 11.10 -3.21
C VAL A 345 2.19 11.14 -2.15
N LEU A 346 1.19 10.26 -2.23
CA LEU A 346 0.28 10.00 -1.10
C LEU A 346 0.92 9.17 0.05
N LEU A 347 2.24 9.29 0.23
CA LEU A 347 3.02 8.71 1.32
C LEU A 347 3.34 9.70 2.47
N LEU A 348 3.02 11.01 2.31
CA LEU A 348 3.48 12.06 3.25
C LEU A 348 2.42 12.97 3.90
N CYS A 349 1.16 13.04 3.45
CA CYS A 349 0.16 13.91 4.09
C CYS A 349 -1.21 13.24 4.24
N GLY A 350 -1.55 12.84 5.48
CA GLY A 350 -2.90 12.50 5.91
C GLY A 350 -3.19 13.19 7.24
N VAL A 351 -3.62 14.44 7.22
CA VAL A 351 -3.95 15.18 8.43
C VAL A 351 -5.40 14.90 8.83
N THR A 352 -5.58 14.34 10.03
CA THR A 352 -6.82 14.48 10.81
C THR A 352 -6.48 15.23 12.09
N ARG A 353 -7.11 16.39 12.30
CA ARG A 353 -7.12 17.04 13.62
C ARG A 353 -8.02 16.22 14.54
N ILE A 354 -7.53 15.88 15.72
CA ILE A 354 -8.37 15.58 16.88
C ILE A 354 -7.96 16.62 17.93
N SER A 355 -8.87 17.52 18.26
CA SER A 355 -8.73 18.35 19.45
C SER A 355 -9.06 17.47 20.65
N SER A 356 -8.14 17.38 21.61
CA SER A 356 -8.42 16.73 22.89
C SER A 356 -8.97 17.76 23.87
N CYS A 357 -10.11 17.48 24.48
CA CYS A 357 -10.69 18.27 25.56
C CYS A 357 -10.86 17.40 26.80
N VAL A 358 -10.34 17.88 27.93
CA VAL A 358 -10.76 17.55 29.32
C VAL A 358 -10.62 16.11 29.80
N GLY A 359 -9.69 15.92 30.74
CA GLY A 359 -9.85 15.02 31.88
C GLY A 359 -9.73 15.86 33.17
N GLY A 360 -10.83 16.03 33.90
CA GLY A 360 -10.84 16.71 35.20
C GLY A 360 -10.51 15.75 36.36
N PRO A 361 -10.07 16.26 37.53
CA PRO A 361 -9.53 15.43 38.60
C PRO A 361 -10.58 14.91 39.58
N HIS A 362 -10.35 13.73 40.15
CA HIS A 362 -11.00 13.27 41.37
C HIS A 362 -9.97 12.86 42.42
N SER A 363 -10.04 13.52 43.57
CA SER A 363 -9.18 13.31 44.73
C SER A 363 -9.82 12.33 45.71
N GLY A 364 -8.98 11.54 46.39
CA GLY A 364 -9.36 10.74 47.57
C GLY A 364 -8.15 10.65 48.51
N PRO A 365 -8.26 10.94 49.82
CA PRO A 365 -7.10 11.14 50.69
C PRO A 365 -6.65 9.89 51.47
N ALA A 366 -5.33 9.83 51.66
CA ALA A 366 -4.59 9.40 52.86
C ALA A 366 -4.93 8.11 53.63
N ALA A 367 -3.91 7.25 53.77
CA ALA A 367 -3.51 6.65 55.05
C ALA A 367 -1.98 6.51 55.09
N GLU A 368 -1.35 6.86 56.22
CA GLU A 368 0.08 6.68 56.48
C GLU A 368 0.36 5.27 57.02
N GLU A 369 1.53 4.69 56.73
CA GLU A 369 2.41 4.13 57.76
C GLU A 369 3.84 3.90 57.25
N ARG A 370 4.79 3.71 58.18
CA ARG A 370 6.24 3.90 57.92
C ARG A 370 7.05 2.61 57.83
N SER A 371 8.09 2.70 56.99
CA SER A 371 9.47 2.25 57.25
C SER A 371 10.00 1.00 56.53
N THR A 372 11.23 1.18 56.01
CA THR A 372 12.30 0.18 55.77
C THR A 372 12.07 -0.92 54.73
N GLY A 373 12.45 -0.61 53.48
CA GLY A 373 12.80 -1.58 52.45
C GLY A 373 13.44 -0.87 51.26
N ALA A 374 14.75 -1.00 51.04
CA ALA A 374 15.41 -0.48 49.85
C ALA A 374 15.03 -1.32 48.62
N SER A 375 14.99 -0.69 47.43
CA SER A 375 14.80 -1.26 46.05
C SER A 375 13.45 -0.96 45.36
N ASP A 376 13.22 0.28 44.89
CA ASP A 376 12.31 0.54 43.74
C ASP A 376 12.62 1.83 42.93
N ASP A 377 13.79 2.45 43.10
CA ASP A 377 14.08 3.80 42.56
C ASP A 377 14.49 3.82 41.07
N LEU A 378 14.22 2.75 40.31
CA LEU A 378 14.63 2.58 38.91
C LEU A 378 13.49 2.72 37.90
N ARG A 379 12.29 3.14 38.32
CA ARG A 379 11.09 3.11 37.46
C ARG A 379 10.48 4.46 37.07
N ARG A 380 11.08 5.59 37.48
CA ARG A 380 10.70 6.93 36.99
C ARG A 380 11.92 7.66 36.39
N PRO A 381 11.80 8.26 35.19
CA PRO A 381 12.88 9.05 34.62
C PRO A 381 13.20 10.29 35.48
N SER A 382 14.50 10.63 35.55
CA SER A 382 15.03 11.79 36.26
C SER A 382 14.34 13.09 35.82
N THR A 383 14.40 14.14 36.66
CA THR A 383 13.85 15.44 36.25
C THR A 383 14.58 16.01 35.03
N ALA A 384 15.88 15.74 34.89
CA ALA A 384 16.66 16.11 33.71
C ALA A 384 16.26 15.31 32.45
N ALA A 385 16.10 13.99 32.57
CA ALA A 385 15.60 13.13 31.49
C ALA A 385 14.21 13.56 30.99
N ARG A 386 13.28 13.90 31.92
CA ARG A 386 11.97 14.45 31.55
C ARG A 386 12.05 15.82 30.87
N ALA A 387 12.99 16.68 31.28
CA ALA A 387 13.20 17.97 30.64
C ALA A 387 13.77 17.82 29.21
N GLN A 388 14.77 16.94 29.01
CA GLN A 388 15.32 16.65 27.68
C GLN A 388 14.28 15.98 26.77
N ALA A 389 13.46 15.07 27.29
CA ALA A 389 12.35 14.45 26.55
C ALA A 389 11.32 15.50 26.11
N ALA A 390 10.86 16.36 27.03
CA ALA A 390 9.91 17.43 26.71
C ALA A 390 10.45 18.42 25.66
N ALA A 391 11.73 18.81 25.75
CA ALA A 391 12.37 19.67 24.76
C ALA A 391 12.44 19.01 23.37
N LEU A 392 12.73 17.70 23.31
CA LEU A 392 12.72 16.93 22.07
C LEU A 392 11.30 16.79 21.49
N ALA A 393 10.31 16.51 22.35
CA ALA A 393 8.89 16.47 21.99
C ALA A 393 8.39 17.81 21.43
N GLU A 394 8.83 18.94 21.99
CA GLU A 394 8.48 20.27 21.49
C GLU A 394 9.01 20.50 20.06
N ILE A 395 10.26 20.11 19.78
CA ILE A 395 10.85 20.17 18.43
C ILE A 395 10.03 19.31 17.45
N LEU A 396 9.71 18.07 17.83
CA LEU A 396 8.93 17.13 17.02
C LEU A 396 7.50 17.66 16.74
N SER A 397 6.86 18.27 17.74
CA SER A 397 5.52 18.84 17.63
C SER A 397 5.44 19.99 16.60
N ARG A 398 6.50 20.81 16.50
CA ARG A 398 6.62 21.87 15.49
C ARG A 398 6.92 21.28 14.11
N SER A 399 7.84 20.32 14.01
CA SER A 399 8.14 19.61 12.75
C SER A 399 6.90 18.98 12.11
N LYS A 400 5.97 18.47 12.94
CA LYS A 400 4.67 17.91 12.51
C LYS A 400 3.73 18.94 11.87
N GLN A 401 3.87 20.23 12.17
CA GLN A 401 3.02 21.30 11.61
C GLN A 401 3.41 21.68 10.18
N ASP A 402 4.72 21.73 9.89
CA ASP A 402 5.28 22.16 8.59
C ASP A 402 5.02 21.16 7.45
N ARG A 403 4.71 19.90 7.77
CA ARG A 403 4.53 18.78 6.82
C ARG A 403 3.40 18.95 5.80
N ARG A 404 2.56 19.97 5.91
CA ARG A 404 1.27 20.11 5.17
C ARG A 404 1.41 20.55 3.71
N THR A 405 2.59 20.99 3.28
CA THR A 405 2.80 21.61 1.95
C THR A 405 3.26 20.64 0.86
N ILE A 406 3.84 19.49 1.23
CA ILE A 406 4.64 18.65 0.32
C ILE A 406 3.77 17.78 -0.60
N ALA A 407 2.70 17.16 -0.10
CA ALA A 407 1.88 16.28 -0.94
C ALA A 407 1.16 17.02 -2.08
N PRO A 408 0.56 18.21 -1.86
CA PRO A 408 0.06 19.05 -2.94
C PRO A 408 1.15 19.44 -3.95
N ALA A 409 2.37 19.72 -3.47
CA ALA A 409 3.48 20.13 -4.32
C ALA A 409 3.89 19.06 -5.34
N VAL A 410 3.96 17.77 -4.98
CA VAL A 410 4.29 16.75 -5.99
C VAL A 410 3.07 16.44 -6.86
N GLU A 411 1.84 16.50 -6.34
CA GLU A 411 0.64 16.35 -7.17
C GLU A 411 0.57 17.42 -8.27
N LYS A 412 0.92 18.68 -7.96
CA LYS A 412 1.15 19.76 -8.93
C LYS A 412 2.11 19.34 -10.05
N VAL A 413 3.36 18.96 -9.71
CA VAL A 413 4.35 18.56 -10.73
C VAL A 413 3.91 17.33 -11.53
N THR A 414 3.40 16.29 -10.85
CA THR A 414 2.94 15.03 -11.48
C THR A 414 1.80 15.26 -12.47
N ARG A 415 0.87 16.17 -12.17
CA ARG A 415 -0.24 16.53 -13.06
C ARG A 415 0.11 17.58 -14.11
N CYS A 416 1.36 18.07 -14.14
CA CYS A 416 1.78 19.19 -14.98
C CYS A 416 1.04 20.51 -14.68
N VAL A 417 0.62 20.72 -13.43
CA VAL A 417 -0.10 21.91 -12.97
C VAL A 417 0.79 22.67 -12.01
N ASP A 418 1.16 23.91 -12.34
CA ASP A 418 1.99 24.78 -11.47
C ASP A 418 3.29 24.12 -10.92
N PRO A 419 4.21 23.65 -11.79
CA PRO A 419 5.52 23.15 -11.35
C PRO A 419 6.39 24.25 -10.71
N THR A 420 6.12 25.53 -11.00
CA THR A 420 6.84 26.67 -10.41
C THR A 420 6.46 26.89 -8.94
N GLY A 421 5.17 26.91 -8.62
CA GLY A 421 4.69 26.99 -7.23
C GLY A 421 5.07 25.73 -6.45
N ALA A 422 4.99 24.54 -7.05
CA ALA A 422 5.52 23.33 -6.43
C ALA A 422 7.00 23.43 -6.06
N ALA A 423 7.84 24.03 -6.93
CA ALA A 423 9.24 24.28 -6.61
C ALA A 423 9.45 25.24 -5.43
N ALA A 424 8.51 26.16 -5.20
CA ALA A 424 8.49 27.02 -4.03
C ALA A 424 8.05 26.25 -2.76
N ASP A 425 6.99 25.46 -2.86
CA ASP A 425 6.49 24.61 -1.78
C ASP A 425 7.59 23.67 -1.23
N PHE A 426 8.33 22.99 -2.12
CA PHE A 426 9.48 22.16 -1.71
C PHE A 426 10.60 22.97 -1.05
N ARG A 427 10.96 24.12 -1.62
CA ARG A 427 12.04 24.96 -1.06
C ARG A 427 11.70 25.43 0.35
N GLN A 428 10.43 25.79 0.59
CA GLN A 428 9.94 26.16 1.91
C GLN A 428 9.98 24.95 2.87
N ALA A 429 9.56 23.78 2.41
CA ALA A 429 9.59 22.55 3.21
C ALA A 429 11.02 22.10 3.58
N GLY A 430 11.99 22.29 2.68
CA GLY A 430 13.41 22.04 2.94
C GLY A 430 14.04 23.07 3.88
N ALA A 431 13.62 24.35 3.79
CA ALA A 431 14.04 25.39 4.73
C ALA A 431 13.56 25.10 6.17
N GLY A 432 12.27 24.81 6.36
CA GLY A 432 11.73 24.46 7.68
C GLY A 432 12.45 23.26 8.32
N ARG A 433 12.76 22.22 7.53
CA ARG A 433 13.57 21.09 8.02
C ARG A 433 14.99 21.46 8.40
N ARG A 434 15.64 22.36 7.66
CA ARG A 434 16.97 22.89 8.03
C ARG A 434 16.90 23.76 9.30
N ASP A 435 15.76 24.38 9.59
CA ASP A 435 15.54 25.13 10.83
C ASP A 435 15.31 24.20 12.03
N VAL A 436 14.51 23.15 11.87
CA VAL A 436 14.36 22.07 12.87
C VAL A 436 15.69 21.37 13.11
N LEU A 437 16.45 21.06 12.06
CA LEU A 437 17.77 20.42 12.14
C LEU A 437 18.74 21.23 13.02
N ARG A 438 18.82 22.56 12.87
CA ARG A 438 19.67 23.42 13.72
C ARG A 438 19.31 23.33 15.20
N ARG A 439 18.02 23.16 15.53
CA ARG A 439 17.55 22.98 16.92
C ARG A 439 17.90 21.59 17.46
N VAL A 440 17.73 20.53 16.67
CA VAL A 440 18.13 19.16 17.06
C VAL A 440 19.65 19.03 17.20
N THR A 441 20.44 19.76 16.42
CA THR A 441 21.91 19.78 16.59
C THR A 441 22.36 20.51 17.86
N ALA A 442 21.48 21.24 18.54
CA ALA A 442 21.78 21.99 19.76
C ALA A 442 21.14 21.41 21.04
N ILE A 443 20.34 20.33 20.94
CA ILE A 443 19.65 19.74 22.10
C ILE A 443 20.53 18.71 22.82
N GLU A 444 20.55 18.78 24.14
CA GLU A 444 21.15 17.77 25.01
C GLU A 444 20.21 16.57 25.17
N THR A 445 20.78 15.36 25.19
CA THR A 445 20.04 14.09 25.18
C THR A 445 20.72 13.02 26.02
N ASP A 446 21.81 13.35 26.71
CA ASP A 446 22.65 12.47 27.52
C ASP A 446 21.93 11.83 28.72
N GLU A 447 20.85 12.45 29.22
CA GLU A 447 19.97 11.87 30.25
C GLU A 447 18.89 10.94 29.66
N LEU A 448 18.81 10.80 28.34
CA LEU A 448 17.84 9.92 27.67
C LEU A 448 18.46 8.54 27.36
N PRO A 449 17.72 7.43 27.57
CA PRO A 449 18.10 6.12 27.07
C PRO A 449 18.39 6.17 25.56
N HIS A 450 19.58 5.72 25.16
CA HIS A 450 20.08 5.81 23.76
C HIS A 450 20.10 7.23 23.17
N GLY A 451 20.21 8.27 24.01
CA GLY A 451 20.05 9.67 23.62
C GLY A 451 20.93 10.15 22.47
N ALA A 452 22.21 9.78 22.45
CA ALA A 452 23.11 10.10 21.34
C ALA A 452 22.64 9.47 20.01
N GLU A 453 22.11 8.24 20.06
CA GLU A 453 21.58 7.53 18.90
C GLU A 453 20.21 8.08 18.46
N LEU A 454 19.36 8.47 19.40
CA LEU A 454 18.14 9.24 19.16
C LEU A 454 18.44 10.54 18.40
N ARG A 455 19.35 11.36 18.92
CA ARG A 455 19.74 12.63 18.28
C ARG A 455 20.35 12.39 16.91
N SER A 456 21.23 11.39 16.76
CA SER A 456 21.84 11.02 15.47
C SER A 456 20.81 10.59 14.42
N ASN A 457 19.87 9.69 14.78
CA ASN A 457 18.81 9.26 13.87
C ASN A 457 17.87 10.42 13.48
N LEU A 458 17.55 11.35 14.39
CA LEU A 458 16.74 12.52 14.06
C LEU A 458 17.48 13.53 13.15
N VAL A 459 18.77 13.75 13.40
CA VAL A 459 19.65 14.55 12.53
C VAL A 459 19.69 13.96 11.11
N SER A 460 19.90 12.65 10.99
CA SER A 460 19.89 11.93 9.72
C SER A 460 18.52 12.04 9.00
N ALA A 461 17.44 11.79 9.74
CA ALA A 461 16.07 11.91 9.24
C ALA A 461 15.74 13.28 8.66
N LEU A 462 16.11 14.36 9.36
CA LEU A 462 15.87 15.75 8.94
C LEU A 462 16.79 16.16 7.79
N SER A 463 18.07 15.76 7.84
CA SER A 463 19.06 16.03 6.79
C SER A 463 18.65 15.42 5.45
N HIS A 464 18.40 14.11 5.41
CA HIS A 464 17.93 13.44 4.18
C HIS A 464 16.56 13.95 3.73
N SER A 465 15.66 14.28 4.67
CA SER A 465 14.38 14.87 4.30
C SER A 465 14.54 16.22 3.59
N ALA A 466 15.41 17.11 4.09
CA ALA A 466 15.70 18.40 3.46
C ALA A 466 16.39 18.25 2.11
N ALA A 467 17.35 17.32 1.99
CA ALA A 467 18.01 16.99 0.73
C ALA A 467 17.00 16.47 -0.32
N ALA A 468 15.98 15.72 0.11
CA ALA A 468 14.88 15.27 -0.74
C ALA A 468 14.04 16.45 -1.27
N ASP A 469 13.66 17.42 -0.43
CA ASP A 469 12.90 18.58 -0.92
C ASP A 469 13.75 19.49 -1.82
N ASP A 470 15.01 19.74 -1.49
CA ASP A 470 15.90 20.55 -2.33
C ASP A 470 16.07 19.89 -3.71
N ALA A 471 16.10 18.55 -3.78
CA ALA A 471 16.06 17.80 -5.04
C ALA A 471 14.71 17.88 -5.76
N TYR A 472 13.59 17.72 -5.06
CA TYR A 472 12.25 17.88 -5.66
C TYR A 472 11.99 19.32 -6.13
N SER A 473 12.57 20.34 -5.48
CA SER A 473 12.54 21.73 -5.94
C SER A 473 13.30 21.91 -7.26
N ARG A 474 14.50 21.31 -7.40
CA ARG A 474 15.25 21.32 -8.66
C ARG A 474 14.54 20.55 -9.77
N TRP A 475 13.96 19.39 -9.45
CA TRP A 475 13.13 18.61 -10.38
C TRP A 475 11.91 19.40 -10.87
N ALA A 476 11.16 20.02 -9.96
CA ALA A 476 10.01 20.86 -10.29
C ALA A 476 10.41 22.05 -11.19
N ARG A 477 11.56 22.70 -10.92
CA ARG A 477 12.14 23.72 -11.81
C ARG A 477 12.53 23.16 -13.19
N ALA A 478 13.07 21.94 -13.26
CA ALA A 478 13.39 21.30 -14.53
C ALA A 478 12.12 20.99 -15.36
N VAL A 479 11.05 20.51 -14.70
CA VAL A 479 9.73 20.30 -15.32
C VAL A 479 9.12 21.63 -15.80
N ALA A 480 9.26 22.71 -15.01
CA ALA A 480 8.82 24.04 -15.42
C ALA A 480 9.56 24.58 -16.67
N ARG A 481 10.88 24.37 -16.75
CA ARG A 481 11.70 24.84 -17.89
C ARG A 481 11.54 24.00 -19.17
N HIS A 482 11.43 22.69 -19.05
CA HIS A 482 11.49 21.76 -20.19
C HIS A 482 10.13 21.16 -20.56
N GLY A 483 9.07 21.55 -19.85
CA GLY A 483 7.74 20.97 -19.92
C GLY A 483 7.69 19.56 -19.33
N CYS A 484 6.49 19.00 -19.19
CA CYS A 484 6.25 17.69 -18.58
C CYS A 484 6.54 16.52 -19.54
N ARG A 485 7.64 16.63 -20.30
CA ARG A 485 8.21 15.56 -21.10
C ARG A 485 8.78 14.48 -20.16
N SER A 486 8.78 13.22 -20.60
CA SER A 486 9.22 12.08 -19.79
C SER A 486 10.63 12.23 -19.21
N SER A 487 11.55 12.87 -19.95
CA SER A 487 12.93 13.14 -19.52
C SER A 487 13.02 14.11 -18.33
N ALA A 488 12.21 15.18 -18.30
CA ALA A 488 12.14 16.09 -17.17
C ALA A 488 11.43 15.44 -15.97
N MET A 489 10.33 14.72 -16.25
CA MET A 489 9.57 14.01 -15.22
C MET A 489 10.37 12.88 -14.53
N ARG A 490 11.31 12.24 -15.24
CA ARG A 490 12.20 11.17 -14.73
C ARG A 490 13.69 11.57 -14.67
N GLY A 491 13.96 12.87 -14.51
CA GLY A 491 15.31 13.43 -14.46
C GLY A 491 16.13 12.98 -13.24
N THR A 492 17.42 13.33 -13.23
CA THR A 492 18.37 13.01 -12.15
C THR A 492 17.91 13.54 -10.79
N ASP A 493 17.36 14.76 -10.73
CA ASP A 493 16.83 15.35 -9.50
C ASP A 493 15.64 14.56 -8.90
N ARG A 494 14.76 14.00 -9.75
CA ARG A 494 13.66 13.12 -9.29
C ARG A 494 14.22 11.89 -8.57
N LYS A 495 15.20 11.22 -9.20
CA LYS A 495 15.86 10.02 -8.67
C LYS A 495 16.63 10.30 -7.38
N THR A 496 17.31 11.44 -7.31
CA THR A 496 17.99 11.92 -6.09
C THR A 496 16.98 12.14 -4.97
N GLY A 497 15.88 12.87 -5.22
CA GLY A 497 14.86 13.07 -4.20
C GLY A 497 14.22 11.77 -3.70
N ASP A 498 14.00 10.79 -4.58
CA ASP A 498 13.52 9.46 -4.18
C ASP A 498 14.51 8.70 -3.28
N ARG A 499 15.82 8.77 -3.58
CA ARG A 499 16.87 8.16 -2.74
C ARG A 499 16.94 8.81 -1.36
N GLU A 500 17.01 10.14 -1.30
CA GLU A 500 17.05 10.85 -0.03
C GLU A 500 15.75 10.64 0.77
N SER A 501 14.60 10.57 0.11
CA SER A 501 13.31 10.27 0.78
C SER A 501 13.27 8.87 1.40
N ARG A 502 13.99 7.88 0.83
CA ARG A 502 14.13 6.53 1.43
C ARG A 502 15.06 6.54 2.64
N ALA A 503 16.26 7.10 2.51
CA ALA A 503 17.20 7.24 3.62
C ALA A 503 16.59 8.01 4.81
N ALA A 504 15.81 9.07 4.53
CA ALA A 504 15.05 9.78 5.53
C ALA A 504 13.97 8.92 6.21
N THR A 505 13.32 8.01 5.46
CA THR A 505 12.29 7.11 6.01
C THR A 505 12.90 6.08 6.94
N GLU A 506 14.04 5.48 6.58
CA GLU A 506 14.78 4.55 7.44
C GLU A 506 15.22 5.22 8.74
N ALA A 507 15.84 6.40 8.65
CA ALA A 507 16.27 7.16 9.84
C ALA A 507 15.10 7.53 10.77
N LYS A 508 13.93 7.87 10.21
CA LYS A 508 12.70 8.12 11.00
C LYS A 508 12.18 6.87 11.67
N GLN A 509 12.27 5.70 11.03
CA GLN A 509 11.87 4.43 11.64
C GLN A 509 12.80 4.07 12.82
N ARG A 510 14.12 4.19 12.63
CA ARG A 510 15.12 3.99 13.70
C ARG A 510 14.91 4.95 14.86
N PHE A 511 14.70 6.24 14.58
CA PHE A 511 14.35 7.23 15.61
C PHE A 511 13.10 6.85 16.39
N VAL A 512 12.00 6.49 15.71
CA VAL A 512 10.71 6.20 16.35
C VAL A 512 10.75 4.93 17.19
N ALA A 513 11.58 3.94 16.81
CA ALA A 513 11.83 2.74 17.62
C ALA A 513 12.45 3.08 18.98
N LEU A 514 13.38 4.03 19.03
CA LEU A 514 14.02 4.51 20.25
C LEU A 514 13.15 5.53 21.02
N TRP A 515 12.42 6.41 20.31
CA TRP A 515 11.64 7.50 20.92
C TRP A 515 10.39 7.01 21.63
N ASN A 516 9.63 6.09 21.03
CA ASN A 516 8.33 5.68 21.59
C ASN A 516 8.43 5.00 22.97
N PRO A 517 9.46 4.22 23.33
CA PRO A 517 9.73 3.81 24.71
C PRO A 517 9.91 4.99 25.66
N VAL A 518 10.78 5.95 25.34
CA VAL A 518 11.06 7.15 26.16
C VAL A 518 9.80 7.99 26.33
N ALA A 519 9.07 8.26 25.26
CA ALA A 519 7.85 9.06 25.27
C ALA A 519 6.80 8.50 26.25
N ARG A 520 6.59 7.17 26.27
CA ARG A 520 5.67 6.53 27.23
C ARG A 520 6.11 6.67 28.68
N GLN A 521 7.41 6.73 28.96
CA GLN A 521 7.94 6.88 30.32
C GLN A 521 7.87 8.34 30.81
N SER A 522 8.05 9.30 29.90
CA SER A 522 7.99 10.74 30.20
C SER A 522 6.57 11.33 30.15
N GLY A 523 5.61 10.62 29.54
CA GLY A 523 4.24 11.12 29.30
C GLY A 523 4.08 11.91 28.00
N ASP A 524 5.10 11.89 27.13
CA ASP A 524 5.10 12.58 25.84
C ASP A 524 4.32 11.82 24.75
N PRO A 525 3.88 12.49 23.67
CA PRO A 525 3.23 11.85 22.54
C PRO A 525 4.14 10.82 21.84
N VAL A 526 3.67 9.57 21.75
CA VAL A 526 4.22 8.58 20.83
C VAL A 526 3.99 9.01 19.37
N LEU A 527 4.96 8.69 18.51
CA LEU A 527 4.97 9.11 17.11
C LEU A 527 4.92 7.93 16.16
N SER A 528 4.38 8.18 14.97
CA SER A 528 4.69 7.41 13.77
C SER A 528 5.95 7.98 13.12
N TYR A 529 6.68 7.17 12.34
CA TYR A 529 7.71 7.69 11.41
C TYR A 529 7.12 8.71 10.41
N ARG A 530 5.79 8.74 10.26
CA ARG A 530 5.03 9.71 9.47
C ARG A 530 4.71 11.03 10.19
N ASP A 531 5.13 11.22 11.43
CA ASP A 531 5.00 12.51 12.14
C ASP A 531 6.27 13.39 12.01
N ILE A 532 7.33 12.84 11.42
CA ILE A 532 8.66 13.43 11.21
C ILE A 532 8.90 13.63 9.70
#